data_AF-A0A317WNM3-F1
#
_entry.id   AF-A0A317WNM3-F1
#
_cell.length_a   1.000
_cell.length_b   1.000
_cell.length_c   1.000
_cell.angle_alpha   90.00
_cell.angle_beta   90.00
_cell.angle_gamma   90.00
#
_symmetry.space_group_name_H-M   'P 1'
#
loop_
_entity.id
_entity.type
_entity.pdbx_description
1 polymer ?
#
loop_
_entity_poly.entity_id
_entity_poly.type
_entity_poly.pdbx_seq_one_letter_code
_entity_poly.pdbx_strand_id
1 'polypeptide(L)'
;MRILVQTLTHLVPSNTSPDITKKTEPYTAKLLSMLNLICKFIWNSGFQPGVQRWYTYGDEFGYNNRMCFFLLDVGDEDEEKVPIQCYEWDGEVFTSNPTLLESHEIQSELNEIPFTPRPFTQEEREAREKTPVQRIVRRRLRKAQFIPLEELEYMRDHPEEMEWLERKVKPRFWGKFLEQLEGIERLRAEEDEQRRLRREWEEAVEREERVKRNLEG
;
A
#
# COMPACT_ATOMS: atom_id res chain seq x y z
N MET A 1 -15.41 -4.39 21.56
CA MET A 1 -16.12 -3.24 20.92
C MET A 1 -15.52 -3.00 19.54
N ARG A 2 -16.34 -2.77 18.51
CA ARG A 2 -15.91 -2.55 17.14
C ARG A 2 -16.26 -1.15 16.67
N ILE A 3 -15.37 -0.56 15.89
CA ILE A 3 -15.48 0.80 15.39
C ILE A 3 -15.54 0.74 13.87
N LEU A 4 -16.65 1.21 13.29
CA LEU A 4 -16.80 1.43 11.86
C LEU A 4 -16.68 2.92 11.58
N VAL A 5 -15.77 3.29 10.68
CA VAL A 5 -15.59 4.67 10.23
C VAL A 5 -15.84 4.74 8.73
N GLN A 6 -16.77 5.60 8.32
CA GLN A 6 -16.98 5.99 6.94
C GLN A 6 -16.22 7.30 6.64
N THR A 7 -15.65 7.40 5.45
CA THR A 7 -15.10 8.67 4.94
C THR A 7 -14.97 8.68 3.41
N LEU A 8 -14.45 9.77 2.86
CA LEU A 8 -14.06 9.87 1.47
C LEU A 8 -12.54 9.72 1.31
N THR A 9 -12.09 9.02 0.26
CA THR A 9 -10.68 8.71 -0.01
C THR A 9 -9.72 9.92 -0.03
N HIS A 10 -10.22 11.12 -0.30
CA HIS A 10 -9.43 12.35 -0.32
C HIS A 10 -9.35 13.06 1.04
N LEU A 11 -10.24 12.73 1.97
CA LEU A 11 -10.26 13.24 3.35
C LEU A 11 -9.39 12.40 4.28
N VAL A 12 -8.96 11.23 3.83
CA VAL A 12 -8.03 10.37 4.57
C VAL A 12 -6.69 11.09 4.73
N PRO A 13 -6.25 11.37 5.96
CA PRO A 13 -5.02 12.11 6.22
C PRO A 13 -3.80 11.33 5.74
N SER A 14 -2.74 12.03 5.36
CA SER A 14 -1.46 11.44 4.94
C SER A 14 -0.32 12.02 5.75
N ASN A 15 -0.42 11.91 7.08
CA ASN A 15 0.52 12.49 8.03
C ASN A 15 1.60 11.46 8.38
N THR A 16 2.40 11.04 7.40
CA THR A 16 3.66 10.36 7.70
C THR A 16 4.77 11.36 7.95
N SER A 17 5.54 11.08 9.00
CA SER A 17 6.71 11.82 9.50
C SER A 17 7.57 12.46 8.40
N PRO A 18 8.17 13.64 8.62
CA PRO A 18 9.10 14.31 7.69
C PRO A 18 10.43 13.57 7.47
N ASP A 19 10.53 12.29 7.85
CA ASP A 19 11.69 11.46 7.58
C ASP A 19 11.68 11.02 6.10
N ILE A 20 12.14 11.94 5.25
CA ILE A 20 12.30 11.84 3.79
C ILE A 20 13.18 10.62 3.41
N THR A 21 13.92 10.04 4.35
CA THR A 21 14.80 8.88 4.11
C THR A 21 14.05 7.55 3.99
N LYS A 22 12.79 7.49 4.44
CA LYS A 22 11.89 6.35 4.22
C LYS A 22 10.73 6.80 3.34
N LYS A 23 10.86 6.64 2.02
CA LYS A 23 9.76 6.83 1.05
C LYS A 23 8.59 5.92 1.43
N THR A 24 7.75 6.38 2.35
CA THR A 24 6.57 5.62 2.77
C THR A 24 5.57 5.72 1.64
N GLU A 25 5.16 4.56 1.14
CA GLU A 25 4.17 4.44 0.08
C GLU A 25 2.89 5.24 0.42
N PRO A 26 2.33 6.02 -0.53
CA PRO A 26 1.16 6.87 -0.26
C PRO A 26 -0.04 6.12 0.34
N TYR A 27 -0.29 4.89 -0.12
CA TYR A 27 -1.32 4.03 0.45
C TYR A 27 -1.08 3.75 1.93
N THR A 28 0.11 3.24 2.26
CA THR A 28 0.49 2.88 3.63
C THR A 28 0.47 4.10 4.55
N ALA A 29 0.92 5.26 4.06
CA ALA A 29 0.88 6.51 4.81
C ALA A 29 -0.55 6.91 5.20
N LYS A 30 -1.48 6.87 4.23
CA LYS A 30 -2.90 7.17 4.45
C LYS A 30 -3.57 6.20 5.40
N LEU A 31 -3.37 4.91 5.17
CA LEU A 31 -3.91 3.83 5.98
C LEU A 31 -3.48 4.00 7.44
N LEU A 32 -2.17 4.05 7.71
CA LEU A 32 -1.66 4.14 9.08
C LEU A 32 -2.05 5.45 9.78
N SER A 33 -2.10 6.56 9.04
CA SER A 33 -2.55 7.84 9.58
C SER A 33 -3.99 7.76 10.07
N MET A 34 -4.87 7.16 9.27
CA MET A 34 -6.28 7.02 9.62
C MET A 34 -6.49 6.05 10.78
N LEU A 35 -5.85 4.87 10.76
CA LEU A 35 -5.92 3.92 11.86
C LEU A 35 -5.45 4.55 13.17
N ASN A 36 -4.33 5.28 13.15
CA ASN A 36 -3.82 5.99 14.32
C ASN A 36 -4.76 7.09 14.81
N LEU A 37 -5.40 7.82 13.89
CA LEU A 37 -6.34 8.88 14.23
C LEU A 37 -7.63 8.32 14.86
N ILE A 38 -8.13 7.19 14.35
CA ILE A 38 -9.24 6.44 14.97
C ILE A 38 -8.85 5.96 16.37
N CYS A 39 -7.67 5.35 16.54
CA CYS A 39 -7.23 4.85 17.83
C CYS A 39 -7.11 5.95 18.88
N LYS A 40 -6.57 7.11 18.50
CA LYS A 40 -6.46 8.27 19.39
C LYS A 40 -7.84 8.79 19.80
N PHE A 41 -8.78 8.83 18.88
CA PHE A 41 -10.13 9.30 19.16
C PHE A 41 -10.88 8.36 20.11
N ILE A 42 -10.82 7.04 19.87
CA ILE A 42 -11.64 6.06 20.62
C ILE A 42 -10.99 5.64 21.94
N TRP A 43 -9.68 5.38 21.94
CA TRP A 43 -8.98 4.78 23.07
C TRP A 43 -7.90 5.68 23.68
N ASN A 44 -7.76 6.93 23.19
CA ASN A 44 -6.71 7.86 23.61
C ASN A 44 -5.30 7.25 23.53
N SER A 45 -5.08 6.37 22.54
CA SER A 45 -3.83 5.65 22.32
C SER A 45 -3.45 5.62 20.84
N GLY A 46 -2.16 5.42 20.55
CA GLY A 46 -1.69 5.27 19.18
C GLY A 46 -2.02 3.89 18.61
N PHE A 47 -2.12 3.79 17.28
CA PHE A 47 -2.26 2.49 16.62
C PHE A 47 -1.00 1.64 16.80
N GLN A 48 -1.18 0.37 17.18
CA GLN A 48 -0.13 -0.60 17.41
C GLN A 48 -0.40 -1.85 16.55
N PRO A 49 0.41 -2.09 15.51
CA PRO A 49 0.31 -3.32 14.72
C PRO A 49 0.38 -4.56 15.60
N GLY A 50 -0.57 -5.48 15.44
CA GLY A 50 -0.66 -6.73 16.22
C GLY A 50 -1.48 -6.62 17.50
N VAL A 51 -1.84 -5.41 17.96
CA VAL A 51 -2.80 -5.21 19.06
C VAL A 51 -4.19 -4.95 18.51
N GLN A 52 -4.31 -4.01 17.58
CA GLN A 52 -5.58 -3.76 16.89
C GLN A 52 -5.71 -4.65 15.66
N ARG A 53 -6.89 -5.26 15.50
CA ARG A 53 -7.29 -5.87 14.22
C ARG A 53 -7.99 -4.81 13.39
N TRP A 54 -7.76 -4.84 12.09
CA TRP A 54 -8.33 -3.84 11.19
C TRP A 54 -8.67 -4.43 9.84
N TYR A 55 -9.66 -3.83 9.19
CA TYR A 55 -10.06 -4.09 7.81
C TYR A 55 -10.41 -2.77 7.11
N THR A 56 -10.19 -2.72 5.80
CA THR A 56 -10.56 -1.58 4.96
C THR A 56 -11.37 -2.02 3.76
N TYR A 57 -12.39 -1.22 3.43
CA TYR A 57 -13.22 -1.39 2.23
C TYR A 57 -13.25 -0.09 1.42
N GLY A 58 -13.23 -0.18 0.09
CA GLY A 58 -13.25 1.01 -0.78
C GLY A 58 -12.01 1.90 -0.66
N ASP A 59 -10.92 1.39 -0.11
CA ASP A 59 -9.62 2.06 0.12
C ASP A 59 -8.82 2.35 -1.17
N GLU A 60 -9.53 2.66 -2.25
CA GLU A 60 -8.98 3.05 -3.53
C GLU A 60 -8.48 4.51 -3.49
N PHE A 61 -7.47 4.79 -2.66
CA PHE A 61 -6.94 6.15 -2.41
C PHE A 61 -6.35 6.86 -3.64
N GLY A 62 -6.18 6.15 -4.75
CA GLY A 62 -5.88 6.75 -6.05
C GLY A 62 -7.07 7.51 -6.64
N TYR A 63 -8.30 7.25 -6.17
CA TYR A 63 -9.48 8.05 -6.48
C TYR A 63 -9.72 9.15 -5.46
N ASN A 64 -10.34 10.24 -5.92
CA ASN A 64 -10.91 11.25 -5.04
C ASN A 64 -12.42 10.98 -4.94
N ASN A 65 -13.04 11.46 -3.87
CA ASN A 65 -14.50 11.41 -3.66
C ASN A 65 -15.08 9.99 -3.80
N ARG A 66 -14.33 8.96 -3.37
CA ARG A 66 -14.87 7.60 -3.22
C ARG A 66 -15.14 7.32 -1.76
N MET A 67 -16.25 6.66 -1.48
CA MET A 67 -16.53 6.18 -0.14
C MET A 67 -15.51 5.10 0.22
N CYS A 68 -14.96 5.18 1.42
CA CYS A 68 -14.13 4.14 1.99
C CYS A 68 -14.45 3.96 3.47
N PHE A 69 -14.22 2.75 3.95
CA PHE A 69 -14.56 2.34 5.30
C PHE A 69 -13.36 1.75 5.99
N PHE A 70 -13.23 2.04 7.28
CA PHE A 70 -12.24 1.47 8.18
C PHE A 70 -12.99 0.79 9.31
N LEU A 71 -12.64 -0.46 9.56
CA LEU A 71 -13.23 -1.25 10.63
C LEU A 71 -12.11 -1.67 11.56
N LEU A 72 -12.20 -1.29 12.83
CA LEU A 72 -11.18 -1.57 13.84
C LEU A 72 -11.81 -2.20 15.07
N ASP A 73 -11.10 -3.13 15.70
CA ASP A 73 -11.41 -3.56 17.06
C ASP A 73 -10.15 -3.87 17.88
N VAL A 74 -10.38 -3.94 19.19
CA VAL A 74 -9.44 -4.41 20.21
C VAL A 74 -10.21 -5.51 20.94
N GLY A 75 -9.99 -6.76 20.58
CA GLY A 75 -10.73 -7.88 21.16
C GLY A 75 -10.11 -9.23 20.81
N ASP A 76 -10.42 -10.22 21.65
CA ASP A 76 -10.01 -11.61 21.46
C ASP A 76 -10.92 -12.33 20.45
N GLU A 77 -10.69 -13.64 20.25
CA GLU A 77 -11.22 -14.42 19.10
C GLU A 77 -12.73 -14.71 19.13
N ASP A 78 -13.40 -14.58 20.28
CA ASP A 78 -14.80 -15.00 20.47
C ASP A 78 -15.69 -13.88 21.00
N GLU A 79 -16.35 -13.14 20.10
CA GLU A 79 -17.49 -12.30 20.48
C GLU A 79 -18.52 -12.27 19.33
N GLU A 80 -19.45 -13.22 19.32
CA GLU A 80 -20.62 -13.27 18.41
C GLU A 80 -21.52 -12.01 18.49
N LYS A 81 -21.27 -11.11 19.45
CA LYS A 81 -22.04 -9.89 19.71
C LYS A 81 -21.16 -8.70 20.12
N VAL A 82 -20.12 -8.41 19.34
CA VAL A 82 -19.37 -7.16 19.53
C VAL A 82 -20.27 -5.98 19.12
N PRO A 83 -20.58 -5.01 20.00
CA PRO A 83 -21.30 -3.81 19.58
C PRO A 83 -20.44 -2.99 18.61
N ILE A 84 -21.06 -2.54 17.52
CA ILE A 84 -20.42 -1.69 16.51
C ILE A 84 -20.83 -0.24 16.76
N GLN A 85 -19.86 0.62 17.00
CA GLN A 85 -20.05 2.07 17.00
C GLN A 85 -19.63 2.62 15.65
N CYS A 86 -20.46 3.50 15.11
CA CYS A 86 -20.28 4.03 13.76
C CYS A 86 -19.98 5.52 13.80
N TYR A 87 -19.00 5.93 13.01
CA TYR A 87 -18.55 7.30 12.90
C TYR A 87 -18.35 7.69 11.43
N GLU A 88 -18.46 8.97 11.17
CA GLU A 88 -18.10 9.60 9.91
C GLU A 88 -16.93 10.55 10.14
N TRP A 89 -15.94 10.50 9.25
CA TRP A 89 -14.82 11.42 9.21
C TRP A 89 -14.96 12.36 8.01
N ASP A 90 -15.06 13.66 8.30
CA ASP A 90 -15.25 14.74 7.32
C ASP A 90 -13.94 15.42 6.89
N GLY A 91 -12.80 14.99 7.43
CA GLY A 91 -11.49 15.61 7.21
C GLY A 91 -10.94 16.35 8.44
N GLU A 92 -11.78 16.62 9.43
CA GLU A 92 -11.40 17.39 10.62
C GLU A 92 -11.86 16.72 11.92
N VAL A 93 -13.10 16.21 11.96
CA VAL A 93 -13.70 15.66 13.17
C VAL A 93 -14.45 14.35 12.91
N PHE A 94 -14.55 13.55 13.97
CA PHE A 94 -15.42 12.37 13.97
C PHE A 94 -16.80 12.73 14.47
N THR A 95 -17.81 12.42 13.67
CA THR A 95 -19.22 12.57 14.06
C THR A 95 -19.85 11.20 14.21
N SER A 96 -20.61 10.97 15.29
CA SER A 96 -21.34 9.72 15.46
C SER A 96 -22.39 9.57 14.36
N ASN A 97 -22.40 8.43 13.68
CA ASN A 97 -23.34 8.13 12.61
C ASN A 97 -23.87 6.70 12.75
N PRO A 98 -24.80 6.43 13.68
CA PRO A 98 -25.37 5.10 13.89
C PRO A 98 -26.19 4.61 12.69
N THR A 99 -26.70 5.52 11.85
CA THR A 99 -27.54 5.18 10.69
C THR A 99 -26.79 4.36 9.62
N LEU A 100 -25.45 4.35 9.67
CA LEU A 100 -24.63 3.48 8.80
C LEU A 100 -25.00 2.00 8.93
N LEU A 101 -25.43 1.55 10.12
CA LEU A 101 -25.84 0.16 10.33
C LEU A 101 -27.21 -0.17 9.73
N GLU A 102 -28.00 0.82 9.34
CA GLU A 102 -29.29 0.62 8.68
C GLU A 102 -29.12 0.26 7.20
N SER A 103 -27.93 0.52 6.62
CA SER A 103 -27.63 0.19 5.23
C SER A 103 -27.43 -1.32 5.04
N HIS A 104 -28.26 -1.91 4.17
CA HIS A 104 -28.15 -3.33 3.81
C HIS A 104 -26.81 -3.67 3.15
N GLU A 105 -26.27 -2.76 2.33
CA GLU A 105 -24.96 -2.95 1.69
C GLU A 105 -23.84 -3.04 2.73
N ILE A 106 -23.85 -2.14 3.72
CA ILE A 106 -22.87 -2.14 4.80
C ILE A 106 -23.01 -3.41 5.65
N GLN A 107 -24.24 -3.83 5.98
CA GLN A 107 -24.46 -5.06 6.75
C GLN A 107 -23.99 -6.31 6.00
N SER A 108 -24.23 -6.38 4.69
CA SER A 108 -23.77 -7.50 3.85
C SER A 108 -22.25 -7.61 3.88
N GLU A 109 -21.54 -6.50 3.66
CA GLU A 109 -20.07 -6.46 3.70
C GLU A 109 -19.54 -6.80 5.10
N LEU A 110 -20.14 -6.27 6.16
CA LEU A 110 -19.75 -6.60 7.54
C LEU A 110 -19.88 -8.09 7.87
N ASN A 111 -20.89 -8.77 7.32
CA ASN A 111 -21.07 -10.21 7.51
C ASN A 111 -20.00 -11.05 6.77
N GLU A 112 -19.41 -10.50 5.69
CA GLU A 112 -18.35 -11.15 4.92
C GLU A 112 -16.95 -10.93 5.50
N ILE A 113 -16.78 -10.02 6.47
CA ILE A 113 -15.49 -9.66 7.06
C ILE A 113 -15.32 -10.37 8.42
N PRO A 114 -14.73 -11.58 8.45
CA PRO A 114 -14.42 -12.23 9.71
C PRO A 114 -13.23 -11.50 10.37
N PHE A 115 -13.42 -11.00 11.60
CA PHE A 115 -12.32 -10.48 12.42
C PHE A 115 -11.40 -11.56 12.96
N THR A 116 -11.87 -12.81 12.93
CA THR A 116 -11.05 -14.00 13.16
C THR A 116 -10.64 -14.53 11.79
N PRO A 117 -9.38 -14.32 11.35
CA PRO A 117 -8.94 -14.69 10.02
C PRO A 117 -9.15 -16.19 9.81
N ARG A 118 -10.05 -16.58 8.92
CA ARG A 118 -10.10 -17.98 8.48
C ARG A 118 -8.93 -18.25 7.54
N PRO A 119 -8.31 -19.43 7.59
CA PRO A 119 -7.36 -19.82 6.57
C PRO A 119 -8.02 -19.72 5.20
N PHE A 120 -7.31 -19.13 4.22
CA PHE A 120 -7.77 -19.17 2.83
C PHE A 120 -7.95 -20.63 2.40
N THR A 121 -9.05 -20.90 1.71
CA THR A 121 -9.27 -22.20 1.07
C THR A 121 -8.22 -22.42 -0.02
N GLN A 122 -7.99 -23.68 -0.40
CA GLN A 122 -7.07 -24.00 -1.48
C GLN A 122 -7.48 -23.31 -2.79
N GLU A 123 -8.78 -23.29 -3.08
CA GLU A 123 -9.34 -22.60 -4.26
C GLU A 123 -9.06 -21.09 -4.24
N GLU A 124 -9.21 -20.43 -3.09
CA GLU A 124 -8.92 -18.99 -2.94
C GLU A 124 -7.42 -18.69 -3.14
N ARG A 125 -6.54 -19.59 -2.69
CA ARG A 125 -5.08 -19.47 -2.90
C ARG A 125 -4.74 -19.61 -4.38
N GLU A 126 -5.25 -20.65 -5.04
CA GLU A 126 -5.01 -20.87 -6.47
C GLU A 126 -5.57 -19.74 -7.33
N ALA A 127 -6.75 -19.22 -6.99
CA ALA A 127 -7.33 -18.08 -7.69
C ALA A 127 -6.47 -16.81 -7.57
N ARG A 128 -5.85 -16.59 -6.40
CA ARG A 128 -4.89 -15.49 -6.21
C ARG A 128 -3.65 -15.66 -7.07
N GLU A 129 -3.07 -16.85 -7.11
CA GLU A 129 -1.87 -17.15 -7.92
C GLU A 129 -2.14 -17.00 -9.41
N LYS A 130 -3.36 -17.33 -9.88
CA LYS A 130 -3.77 -17.20 -11.29
C LYS A 130 -4.19 -15.78 -11.68
N THR A 131 -4.12 -14.79 -10.79
CA THR A 131 -4.56 -13.43 -11.11
C THR A 131 -3.58 -12.79 -12.12
N PRO A 132 -4.06 -12.37 -13.31
CA PRO A 132 -3.21 -11.74 -14.32
C PRO A 132 -2.52 -10.46 -13.81
N VAL A 133 -1.25 -10.25 -14.17
CA VAL A 133 -0.37 -9.19 -13.60
C VAL A 133 -0.91 -7.78 -13.87
N GLN A 134 -1.32 -7.47 -15.11
CA GLN A 134 -2.00 -6.21 -15.43
C GLN A 134 -3.23 -5.91 -14.55
N ARG A 135 -3.94 -6.93 -14.04
CA ARG A 135 -5.03 -6.72 -13.06
C ARG A 135 -4.50 -6.37 -11.67
N ILE A 136 -3.41 -6.99 -11.24
CA ILE A 136 -2.72 -6.67 -9.98
C ILE A 136 -2.22 -5.22 -10.02
N VAL A 137 -1.49 -4.85 -11.08
CA VAL A 137 -0.96 -3.50 -11.30
C VAL A 137 -2.10 -2.48 -11.31
N ARG A 138 -3.19 -2.74 -12.04
CA ARG A 138 -4.37 -1.88 -12.05
C ARG A 138 -4.95 -1.67 -10.65
N ARG A 139 -5.02 -2.72 -9.83
CA ARG A 139 -5.52 -2.63 -8.44
C ARG A 139 -4.59 -1.76 -7.58
N ARG A 140 -3.27 -1.95 -7.67
CA ARG A 140 -2.28 -1.15 -6.94
C ARG A 140 -2.38 0.33 -7.27
N LEU A 141 -2.47 0.67 -8.56
CA LEU A 141 -2.64 2.06 -9.01
C LEU A 141 -3.89 2.71 -8.41
N ARG A 142 -5.01 1.99 -8.36
CA ARG A 142 -6.26 2.48 -7.75
C ARG A 142 -6.13 2.68 -6.25
N LYS A 143 -5.35 1.84 -5.57
CA LYS A 143 -5.04 2.00 -4.14
C LYS A 143 -3.98 3.07 -3.85
N ALA A 144 -3.35 3.65 -4.89
CA ALA A 144 -2.15 4.50 -4.74
C ALA A 144 -0.98 3.76 -4.08
N GLN A 145 -0.86 2.47 -4.38
CA GLN A 145 0.26 1.63 -4.00
C GLN A 145 1.41 1.75 -5.02
N PHE A 146 2.63 1.55 -4.54
CA PHE A 146 3.77 1.27 -5.40
C PHE A 146 3.61 -0.10 -6.03
N ILE A 147 4.10 -0.20 -7.25
CA ILE A 147 4.13 -1.45 -7.99
C ILE A 147 5.50 -2.09 -7.71
N PRO A 148 5.55 -3.34 -7.21
CA PRO A 148 6.79 -4.07 -7.05
C PRO A 148 7.61 -4.14 -8.33
N LEU A 149 8.93 -4.25 -8.18
CA LEU A 149 9.88 -4.30 -9.28
C LEU A 149 9.56 -5.45 -10.24
N GLU A 150 9.21 -6.62 -9.70
CA GLU A 150 8.90 -7.83 -10.47
C GLU A 150 7.68 -7.63 -11.37
N GLU A 151 6.65 -6.93 -10.86
CA GLU A 151 5.45 -6.61 -11.62
C GLU A 151 5.74 -5.57 -12.72
N LEU A 152 6.60 -4.58 -12.44
CA LEU A 152 7.00 -3.56 -13.43
C LEU A 152 7.86 -4.17 -14.55
N GLU A 153 8.80 -5.04 -14.22
CA GLU A 153 9.61 -5.79 -15.19
C GLU A 153 8.74 -6.69 -16.06
N TYR A 154 7.79 -7.40 -15.45
CA TYR A 154 6.84 -8.22 -16.19
C TYR A 154 6.06 -7.36 -17.20
N MET A 155 5.49 -6.23 -16.78
CA MET A 155 4.71 -5.38 -17.67
C MET A 155 5.57 -4.82 -18.82
N ARG A 156 6.84 -4.47 -18.57
CA ARG A 156 7.76 -4.02 -19.62
C ARG A 156 7.93 -5.07 -20.71
N ASP A 157 8.06 -6.33 -20.31
CA ASP A 157 8.33 -7.44 -21.23
C ASP A 157 7.06 -7.95 -21.94
N HIS A 158 5.87 -7.45 -21.57
CA HIS A 158 4.55 -7.84 -22.10
C HIS A 158 3.78 -6.61 -22.64
N PRO A 159 4.11 -6.10 -23.85
CA PRO A 159 3.51 -4.88 -24.39
C PRO A 159 1.99 -4.96 -24.59
N GLU A 160 1.45 -6.13 -24.91
CA GLU A 160 0.01 -6.36 -25.04
C GLU A 160 -0.76 -6.13 -23.72
N GLU A 161 -0.12 -6.42 -22.60
CA GLU A 161 -0.67 -6.16 -21.28
C GLU A 161 -0.59 -4.69 -20.91
N MET A 162 0.47 -3.99 -21.33
CA MET A 162 0.58 -2.53 -21.19
C MET A 162 -0.50 -1.80 -21.99
N GLU A 163 -0.72 -2.16 -23.26
CA GLU A 163 -1.79 -1.58 -24.08
C GLU A 163 -3.18 -1.85 -23.49
N TRP A 164 -3.36 -3.03 -22.88
CA TRP A 164 -4.58 -3.30 -22.12
C TRP A 164 -4.69 -2.38 -20.90
N LEU A 165 -3.62 -2.21 -20.14
CA LEU A 165 -3.62 -1.41 -18.92
C LEU A 165 -3.92 0.06 -19.23
N GLU A 166 -3.24 0.64 -20.22
CA GLU A 166 -3.44 2.02 -20.68
C GLU A 166 -4.92 2.29 -21.00
N ARG A 167 -5.56 1.40 -21.76
CA ARG A 167 -7.00 1.52 -22.11
C ARG A 167 -7.95 1.37 -20.92
N LYS A 168 -7.50 0.74 -19.82
CA LYS A 168 -8.37 0.37 -18.67
C LYS A 168 -8.17 1.25 -17.45
N VAL A 169 -7.19 2.15 -17.45
CA VAL A 169 -6.92 3.08 -16.35
C VAL A 169 -7.19 4.53 -16.79
N LYS A 170 -7.35 5.42 -15.81
CA LYS A 170 -7.44 6.86 -16.09
C LYS A 170 -6.06 7.40 -16.48
N PRO A 171 -5.96 8.45 -17.31
CA PRO A 171 -4.67 9.01 -17.76
C PRO A 171 -3.69 9.31 -16.61
N ARG A 172 -4.19 9.83 -15.49
CA ARG A 172 -3.35 10.09 -14.30
C ARG A 172 -2.73 8.86 -13.65
N PHE A 173 -3.40 7.70 -13.77
CA PHE A 173 -2.85 6.43 -13.26
C PHE A 173 -1.85 5.85 -14.23
N TRP A 174 -2.08 6.03 -15.53
CA TRP A 174 -1.11 5.69 -16.55
C TRP A 174 0.17 6.50 -16.39
N GLY A 175 0.08 7.82 -16.19
CA GLY A 175 1.25 8.66 -15.90
C GLY A 175 2.04 8.16 -14.68
N LYS A 176 1.37 7.85 -13.56
CA LYS A 176 2.02 7.28 -12.37
C LYS A 176 2.66 5.91 -12.58
N PHE A 177 2.11 5.11 -13.50
CA PHE A 177 2.70 3.83 -13.88
C PHE A 177 4.00 4.05 -14.64
N LEU A 178 3.97 4.92 -15.67
CA LEU A 178 5.16 5.27 -16.46
C LEU A 178 6.26 5.91 -15.61
N GLU A 179 5.91 6.82 -14.70
CA GLU A 179 6.87 7.42 -13.76
C GLU A 179 7.62 6.37 -12.91
N GLN A 180 6.91 5.31 -12.47
CA GLN A 180 7.53 4.21 -11.72
C GLN A 180 8.40 3.34 -12.61
N LEU A 181 7.97 3.09 -13.85
CA LEU A 181 8.72 2.31 -14.83
C LEU A 181 10.04 2.99 -15.20
N GLU A 182 10.00 4.29 -15.54
CA GLU A 182 11.18 5.13 -15.78
C GLU A 182 12.09 5.23 -14.55
N GLY A 183 11.49 5.24 -13.35
CA GLY A 183 12.22 5.22 -12.09
C GLY A 183 13.11 3.99 -11.94
N ILE A 184 12.66 2.82 -12.37
CA ILE A 184 13.45 1.58 -12.34
C ILE A 184 14.62 1.66 -13.32
N GLU A 185 14.38 2.13 -14.55
CA GLU A 185 15.43 2.22 -15.56
C GLU A 185 16.58 3.10 -15.07
N ARG A 186 16.24 4.19 -14.39
CA ARG A 186 17.22 5.06 -13.73
C ARG A 186 17.97 4.38 -12.61
N LEU A 187 17.28 3.69 -11.70
CA LEU A 187 17.91 2.96 -10.59
C LEU A 187 18.89 1.90 -11.11
N ARG A 188 18.51 1.17 -12.16
CA ARG A 188 19.39 0.19 -12.82
C ARG A 188 20.61 0.86 -13.46
N ALA A 189 20.42 1.97 -14.16
CA ALA A 189 21.53 2.73 -14.75
C ALA A 189 22.50 3.24 -13.68
N GLU A 190 21.99 3.72 -12.54
CA GLU A 190 22.79 4.13 -11.38
C GLU A 190 23.55 2.94 -10.78
N GLU A 191 22.91 1.78 -10.60
CA GLU A 191 23.57 0.57 -10.09
C GLU A 191 24.68 0.06 -11.02
N ASP A 192 24.45 0.08 -12.33
CA ASP A 192 25.45 -0.32 -13.34
C ASP A 192 26.62 0.66 -13.38
N GLU A 193 26.36 1.97 -13.27
CA GLU A 193 27.40 2.99 -13.15
C GLU A 193 28.23 2.81 -11.87
N GLN A 194 27.58 2.57 -10.72
CA GLN A 194 28.26 2.30 -9.46
C GLN A 194 29.12 1.03 -9.54
N ARG A 195 28.62 -0.01 -10.21
CA ARG A 195 29.40 -1.24 -10.43
C ARG A 195 30.60 -0.99 -11.33
N ARG A 196 30.46 -0.16 -12.38
CA ARG A 196 31.58 0.22 -13.26
C ARG A 196 32.64 1.01 -12.49
N LEU A 197 32.23 2.05 -11.76
CA LEU A 197 33.14 2.88 -10.95
C LEU A 197 33.89 2.05 -9.89
N ARG A 198 33.21 1.08 -9.26
CA ARG A 198 33.85 0.17 -8.31
C ARG A 198 34.96 -0.66 -8.96
N ARG A 199 34.70 -1.23 -10.14
CA ARG A 199 35.71 -1.99 -10.90
C ARG A 199 36.90 -1.12 -11.30
N GLU A 200 36.64 0.09 -11.81
CA GLU A 200 37.70 1.03 -12.19
C GLU A 200 38.58 1.42 -10.99
N TRP A 201 37.97 1.62 -9.81
CA TRP A 201 38.69 1.89 -8.57
C TRP A 201 39.53 0.68 -8.12
N GLU A 202 38.97 -0.53 -8.13
CA GLU A 202 39.70 -1.76 -7.79
C GLU A 202 40.91 -1.97 -8.71
N GLU A 203 40.76 -1.77 -10.03
CA GLU A 203 41.87 -1.85 -10.99
C GLU A 203 42.92 -0.75 -10.77
N ALA A 204 42.51 0.47 -10.41
CA ALA A 204 43.44 1.56 -10.12
C ALA A 204 44.28 1.26 -8.88
N VAL A 205 43.66 0.74 -7.82
CA VAL A 205 44.34 0.30 -6.60
C VAL A 205 45.35 -0.81 -6.92
N GLU A 206 44.96 -1.83 -7.68
CA GLU A 206 45.84 -2.93 -8.06
C GLU A 206 47.05 -2.44 -8.90
N ARG A 207 46.82 -1.50 -9.82
CA ARG A 207 47.90 -0.88 -10.60
C ARG A 207 48.88 -0.12 -9.71
N GLU A 208 48.40 0.68 -8.75
CA GLU A 208 49.26 1.40 -7.81
C GLU A 208 50.09 0.45 -6.94
N GLU A 209 49.49 -0.62 -6.42
CA GLU A 209 50.20 -1.63 -5.63
C GLU A 209 51.26 -2.37 -6.46
N ARG A 210 51.00 -2.64 -7.74
CA ARG A 210 51.99 -3.24 -8.65
C ARG A 210 53.17 -2.30 -8.89
N VAL A 211 52.91 -1.00 -9.07
CA VAL A 211 53.97 0.00 -9.23
C VAL A 211 54.82 0.11 -7.97
N LYS A 212 54.21 0.14 -6.78
CA LYS A 212 54.94 0.17 -5.50
C LYS A 212 55.84 -1.05 -5.32
N ARG A 213 55.33 -2.26 -5.58
CA ARG A 213 56.13 -3.51 -5.52
C ARG A 213 57.33 -3.51 -6.45
N ASN A 214 57.21 -2.93 -7.64
CA ASN A 214 58.31 -2.84 -8.60
C ASN A 214 59.34 -1.75 -8.26
N LEU A 215 59.03 -0.82 -7.37
CA LEU A 215 59.94 0.23 -6.91
C LEU A 215 60.69 -0.14 -5.63
N GLU A 216 60.17 -1.11 -4.87
CA GLU A 216 60.74 -1.58 -3.60
C GLU A 216 61.58 -2.88 -3.72
N GLY A 217 61.60 -3.50 -4.91
CA GLY A 217 62.41 -4.69 -5.23
C GLY A 217 63.53 -4.38 -6.22
#